data_AF-A0A269ZD24-F1
#
_entry.id   AF-A0A269ZD24-F1
#
_cell.length_a   1.000
_cell.length_b   1.000
_cell.length_c   1.000
_cell.angle_alpha   90.00
_cell.angle_beta   90.00
_cell.angle_gamma   90.00
#
_symmetry.space_group_name_H-M   'P 1'
#
loop_
_entity.id
_entity.type
_entity.pdbx_description
1 polymer ?
#
loop_
_entity_poly.entity_id
_entity_poly.type
_entity_poly.pdbx_seq_one_letter_code
_entity_poly.pdbx_strand_id
1 'polypeptide(L)'
;MSSLAPAPLTLPLQPGPARFFVLLAVFICASCGMVYELALVALGSYLLGNTIVQASIVLAVMVFAMGVGSLATKRLTRFAALAFALIEAALGIIGGLSVILLYLAFAFADVYTVAMVGLAFVIGALIGAEIPLLMELVQRIRAQRASSAVADLFAADYVGGLIGGLAFPFVLLPLFGLPRGALAVGITNTVVGILIVLWLFRAELTARMRVLLAAFLVLIVAGLTVVWVFTDDIEVTTRQRLYRDPIVLSERTDYQEIVLTESLRTGDTRLYLNGDLQFASADEYRYHESLVHPLLNGSRRNVLVLGGGDGLAVREILKYPDVESVTLVDLDPRILDLARNSERFTAFNEDSLDDPRVTTIAADAFTWLREAEHPAYDAIIADLPDPDDVATSKLYSIEFYGLIRQVMAPGARLVVQAGSPYFAPEAYWGIGEAVAEAGLTTTPYHVDVPSFGDWGYFLAAVPGDPAITRTESGGPVVTLAPDAPEGLRFATAEVLAASTTFPPDRDRASVGRVEPSTLLHPRVLDQERGAWVGY
;
A
#
# COMPACT_ATOMS: atom_id res chain seq x y z
N MET A 1 61.14 19.93 20.40
CA MET A 1 61.66 18.60 20.03
C MET A 1 60.80 18.09 18.88
N SER A 2 61.44 17.69 17.79
CA SER A 2 60.92 17.23 16.50
C SER A 2 59.52 16.60 16.55
N SER A 3 58.54 17.23 15.90
CA SER A 3 57.29 16.58 15.51
C SER A 3 57.59 15.61 14.36
N LEU A 4 57.63 14.32 14.67
CA LEU A 4 57.62 13.26 13.66
C LEU A 4 56.36 13.44 12.79
N ALA A 5 56.56 13.83 11.53
CA ALA A 5 55.52 13.72 10.52
C ALA A 5 55.07 12.25 10.45
N PRO A 6 53.77 11.95 10.42
CA PRO A 6 53.30 10.57 10.28
C PRO A 6 53.86 9.98 8.98
N ALA A 7 54.38 8.75 9.06
CA ALA A 7 54.93 8.05 7.91
C ALA A 7 53.87 7.93 6.80
N PRO A 8 54.23 8.13 5.52
CA PRO A 8 53.27 8.03 4.41
C PRO A 8 52.68 6.62 4.34
N LEU A 9 51.35 6.55 4.25
CA LEU A 9 50.60 5.31 4.08
C LEU A 9 51.09 4.57 2.83
N THR A 10 51.55 3.33 3.02
CA THR A 10 51.89 2.43 1.91
C THR A 10 50.61 1.77 1.40
N LEU A 11 49.90 2.48 0.51
CA LEU A 11 48.74 1.93 -0.18
C LEU A 11 49.18 0.88 -1.22
N PRO A 12 48.39 -0.18 -1.44
CA PRO A 12 48.67 -1.20 -2.45
C PRO A 12 48.52 -0.67 -3.90
N LEU A 13 47.91 0.51 -4.07
CA LEU A 13 47.66 1.16 -5.36
C LEU A 13 48.20 2.59 -5.38
N GLN A 14 48.39 3.11 -6.60
CA GLN A 14 48.63 4.54 -6.79
C GLN A 14 47.42 5.36 -6.27
N PRO A 15 47.61 6.62 -5.83
CA PRO A 15 46.56 7.42 -5.19
C PRO A 15 45.29 7.64 -6.03
N GLY A 16 45.40 7.60 -7.37
CA GLY A 16 44.25 7.75 -8.28
C GLY A 16 43.26 6.57 -8.21
N PRO A 17 43.70 5.34 -8.55
CA PRO A 17 42.87 4.15 -8.42
C PRO A 17 42.35 3.90 -7.00
N ALA A 18 43.18 4.11 -5.97
CA ALA A 18 42.75 3.99 -4.57
C ALA A 18 41.55 4.89 -4.25
N ARG A 19 41.58 6.13 -4.74
CA ARG A 19 40.49 7.10 -4.56
C ARG A 19 39.21 6.66 -5.27
N PHE A 20 39.32 6.15 -6.50
CA PHE A 20 38.17 5.65 -7.24
C PHE A 20 37.43 4.56 -6.47
N PHE A 21 38.15 3.60 -5.88
CA PHE A 21 37.51 2.54 -5.09
C PHE A 21 36.87 3.06 -3.80
N VAL A 22 37.45 4.06 -3.13
CA VAL A 22 36.79 4.69 -1.97
C VAL A 22 35.52 5.42 -2.39
N LEU A 23 35.55 6.20 -3.48
CA LEU A 23 34.35 6.87 -4.00
C LEU A 23 33.29 5.86 -4.48
N LEU A 24 33.71 4.71 -5.03
CA LEU A 24 32.80 3.63 -5.37
C LEU A 24 32.17 3.01 -4.12
N ALA A 25 32.93 2.82 -3.04
CA ALA A 25 32.37 2.37 -1.77
C ALA A 25 31.37 3.39 -1.22
N VAL A 26 31.70 4.69 -1.22
CA VAL A 26 30.77 5.77 -0.82
C VAL A 26 29.47 5.68 -1.63
N PHE A 27 29.57 5.55 -2.95
CA PHE A 27 28.42 5.39 -3.83
C PHE A 27 27.56 4.17 -3.46
N ILE A 28 28.18 3.02 -3.18
CA ILE A 28 27.46 1.80 -2.79
C ILE A 28 26.81 1.96 -1.41
N CYS A 29 27.52 2.54 -0.44
CA CYS A 29 26.99 2.73 0.93
C CYS A 29 25.81 3.70 0.91
N ALA A 30 25.91 4.80 0.16
CA ALA A 30 24.81 5.74 -0.05
C ALA A 30 23.60 5.08 -0.75
N SER A 31 23.85 4.23 -1.74
CA SER A 31 22.80 3.43 -2.39
C SER A 31 22.11 2.51 -1.37
N CYS A 32 22.87 1.84 -0.51
CA CYS A 32 22.33 0.95 0.51
C CYS A 32 21.52 1.71 1.58
N GLY A 33 22.03 2.85 2.05
CA GLY A 33 21.35 3.74 2.98
C GLY A 33 19.97 4.18 2.47
N MET A 34 19.91 4.62 1.21
CA MET A 34 18.64 4.99 0.57
C MET A 34 17.67 3.81 0.45
N VAL A 35 18.18 2.61 0.15
CA VAL A 35 17.33 1.41 0.09
C VAL A 35 16.74 1.07 1.45
N TYR A 36 17.52 1.15 2.55
CA TYR A 36 16.98 0.89 3.88
C TYR A 36 15.90 1.90 4.28
N GLU A 37 16.12 3.18 3.96
CA GLU A 37 15.12 4.23 4.17
C GLU A 37 13.82 3.90 3.46
N LEU A 38 13.89 3.61 2.15
CA LEU A 38 12.71 3.27 1.36
C LEU A 38 12.05 1.95 1.79
N ALA A 39 12.83 0.97 2.26
CA ALA A 39 12.30 -0.29 2.76
C ALA A 39 11.46 -0.09 4.05
N LEU A 40 11.91 0.79 4.96
CA LEU A 40 11.14 1.15 6.16
C LEU A 40 9.85 1.88 5.79
N VAL A 41 9.91 2.83 4.85
CA VAL A 41 8.73 3.56 4.38
C VAL A 41 7.73 2.63 3.68
N ALA A 42 8.20 1.77 2.79
CA ALA A 42 7.36 0.82 2.06
C ALA A 42 6.66 -0.15 3.02
N LEU A 43 7.38 -0.70 4.00
CA LEU A 43 6.77 -1.60 4.98
C LEU A 43 5.70 -0.91 5.83
N GLY A 44 5.95 0.33 6.26
CA GLY A 44 4.97 1.09 7.03
C GLY A 44 3.71 1.39 6.24
N SER A 45 3.87 1.68 4.95
CA SER A 45 2.73 1.79 4.04
C SER A 45 1.96 0.47 3.90
N TYR A 46 2.64 -0.66 3.80
CA TYR A 46 1.99 -1.95 3.60
C TYR A 46 1.25 -2.45 4.84
N LEU A 47 1.76 -2.16 6.04
CA LEU A 47 1.15 -2.67 7.27
C LEU A 47 0.12 -1.72 7.88
N LEU A 48 0.19 -0.42 7.60
CA LEU A 48 -0.66 0.59 8.24
C LEU A 48 -1.42 1.49 7.24
N GLY A 49 -1.29 1.28 5.94
CA GLY A 49 -1.97 2.04 4.87
C GLY A 49 -1.52 3.50 4.68
N ASN A 50 -0.96 4.16 5.71
CA ASN A 50 -0.68 5.59 5.67
C ASN A 50 0.73 5.95 5.16
N THR A 51 0.91 5.95 3.84
CA THR A 51 2.17 6.30 3.14
C THR A 51 2.84 7.59 3.63
N ILE A 52 2.09 8.69 3.74
CA ILE A 52 2.65 10.04 3.98
C ILE A 52 3.20 10.18 5.41
N VAL A 53 2.43 9.72 6.41
CA VAL A 53 2.85 9.83 7.81
C VAL A 53 4.08 8.97 8.06
N GLN A 54 4.11 7.74 7.53
CA GLN A 54 5.25 6.84 7.69
C GLN A 54 6.51 7.38 7.02
N ALA A 55 6.39 7.88 5.78
CA ALA A 55 7.48 8.55 5.09
C ALA A 55 8.03 9.74 5.92
N SER A 56 7.14 10.57 6.44
CA SER A 56 7.51 11.77 7.21
C SER A 56 8.26 11.42 8.50
N ILE A 57 7.80 10.41 9.24
CA ILE A 57 8.44 9.94 10.47
C ILE A 57 9.83 9.37 10.17
N VAL A 58 9.92 8.45 9.20
CA VAL A 58 11.19 7.80 8.85
C VAL A 58 12.21 8.85 8.39
N LEU A 59 11.84 9.74 7.46
CA LEU A 59 12.70 10.80 6.97
C LEU A 59 13.19 11.73 8.10
N ALA A 60 12.28 12.26 8.91
CA ALA A 60 12.64 13.21 9.97
C ALA A 60 13.54 12.57 11.02
N VAL A 61 13.22 11.34 11.45
CA VAL A 61 14.01 10.60 12.44
C VAL A 61 15.38 10.23 11.89
N MET A 62 15.46 9.73 10.64
CA MET A 62 16.73 9.37 10.02
C MET A 62 17.64 10.58 9.82
N VAL A 63 17.13 11.71 9.33
CA VAL A 63 17.93 12.93 9.16
C VAL A 63 18.46 13.47 10.49
N PHE A 64 17.62 13.48 11.53
CA PHE A 64 18.07 13.84 12.87
C PHE A 64 19.15 12.89 13.40
N ALA A 65 18.92 11.58 13.24
CA ALA A 65 19.85 10.55 13.68
C ALA A 65 21.18 10.60 12.92
N MET A 66 21.18 10.90 11.62
CA MET A 66 22.40 11.14 10.84
C MET A 66 23.26 12.23 11.45
N GLY A 67 22.62 13.33 11.89
CA GLY A 67 23.28 14.37 12.67
C GLY A 67 23.97 13.80 13.92
N VAL A 68 23.22 13.08 14.76
CA VAL A 68 23.74 12.47 16.00
C VAL A 68 24.92 11.52 15.72
N GLY A 69 24.79 10.64 14.73
CA GLY A 69 25.81 9.69 14.31
C GLY A 69 27.11 10.37 13.88
N SER A 70 27.00 11.43 13.07
CA SER A 70 28.17 12.18 12.60
C SER A 70 28.94 12.84 13.75
N LEU A 71 28.26 13.29 14.81
CA LEU A 71 28.90 13.83 16.01
C LEU A 71 29.54 12.74 16.87
N ALA A 72 28.86 11.61 17.08
CA ALA A 72 29.33 10.51 17.91
C ALA A 72 30.64 9.91 17.38
N THR A 73 30.80 9.87 16.06
CA THR A 73 31.92 9.20 15.40
C THR A 73 33.20 10.02 15.33
N LYS A 74 33.17 11.31 15.71
CA LYS A 74 34.37 12.18 15.73
C LYS A 74 35.54 11.61 16.54
N ARG A 75 35.27 10.82 17.59
CA ARG A 75 36.32 10.18 18.41
C ARG A 75 36.88 8.89 17.80
N LEU A 76 36.17 8.31 16.84
CA LEU A 76 36.51 7.05 16.18
C LEU A 76 37.37 7.26 14.92
N THR A 77 37.46 8.48 14.41
CA THR A 77 38.30 8.84 13.23
C THR A 77 39.78 8.48 13.41
N ARG A 78 40.27 8.42 14.66
CA ARG A 78 41.63 7.92 14.96
C ARG A 78 41.87 6.49 14.45
N PHE A 79 40.82 5.67 14.37
CA PHE A 79 40.82 4.31 13.84
C PHE A 79 39.90 4.20 12.61
N ALA A 80 39.92 5.20 11.73
CA ALA A 80 38.94 5.37 10.66
C ALA A 80 38.65 4.08 9.86
N ALA A 81 39.68 3.37 9.42
CA ALA A 81 39.50 2.15 8.61
C ALA A 81 38.77 1.03 9.37
N LEU A 82 39.12 0.77 10.63
CA LEU A 82 38.45 -0.26 11.43
C LEU A 82 37.03 0.18 11.81
N ALA A 83 36.87 1.44 12.24
CA ALA A 83 35.57 1.97 12.63
C ALA A 83 34.59 1.94 11.45
N PHE A 84 35.06 2.29 10.25
CA PHE A 84 34.27 2.20 9.02
C PHE A 84 33.81 0.77 8.77
N ALA A 85 34.72 -0.22 8.76
CA ALA A 85 34.34 -1.62 8.55
C ALA A 85 33.32 -2.15 9.57
N LEU A 86 33.40 -1.71 10.83
CA LEU A 86 32.45 -2.11 11.88
C LEU A 86 31.09 -1.43 11.73
N ILE A 87 31.05 -0.17 11.29
CA ILE A 87 29.80 0.54 11.00
C ILE A 87 29.11 -0.09 9.79
N GLU A 88 29.83 -0.38 8.70
CA GLU A 88 29.28 -1.04 7.51
C GLU A 88 28.73 -2.45 7.82
N ALA A 89 29.38 -3.16 8.73
CA ALA A 89 28.90 -4.44 9.25
C ALA A 89 27.62 -4.25 10.08
N ALA A 90 27.60 -3.29 10.99
CA ALA A 90 26.42 -3.01 11.81
C ALA A 90 25.23 -2.55 10.95
N LEU A 91 25.48 -1.67 9.97
CA LEU A 91 24.48 -1.18 9.04
C LEU A 91 23.95 -2.31 8.17
N GLY A 92 24.83 -3.19 7.66
CA GLY A 92 24.39 -4.34 6.87
C GLY A 92 23.57 -5.36 7.65
N ILE A 93 23.89 -5.61 8.93
CA ILE A 93 23.09 -6.49 9.80
C ILE A 93 21.75 -5.84 10.14
N ILE A 94 21.77 -4.61 10.67
CA ILE A 94 20.57 -3.95 11.18
C ILE A 94 19.65 -3.52 10.04
N GLY A 95 20.21 -2.93 8.98
CA GLY A 95 19.49 -2.60 7.76
C GLY A 95 18.96 -3.84 7.05
N GLY A 96 19.79 -4.89 6.90
CA GLY A 96 19.37 -6.14 6.26
C GLY A 96 18.27 -6.89 7.00
N LEU A 97 18.28 -6.86 8.34
CA LEU A 97 17.25 -7.50 9.17
C LEU A 97 16.06 -6.58 9.49
N SER A 98 16.12 -5.29 9.15
CA SER A 98 15.12 -4.28 9.57
C SER A 98 13.69 -4.65 9.21
N VAL A 99 13.46 -5.05 7.95
CA VAL A 99 12.13 -5.45 7.44
C VAL A 99 11.58 -6.64 8.23
N ILE A 100 12.40 -7.67 8.46
CA ILE A 100 11.98 -8.87 9.20
C ILE A 100 11.69 -8.52 10.67
N LEU A 101 12.55 -7.72 11.30
CA LEU A 101 12.35 -7.28 12.68
C LEU A 101 11.05 -6.49 12.84
N LEU A 102 10.69 -5.67 11.85
CA LEU A 102 9.43 -4.94 11.85
C LEU A 102 8.21 -5.81 11.62
N TYR A 103 8.29 -6.78 10.69
CA TYR A 103 7.23 -7.78 10.54
C TYR A 103 7.00 -8.56 11.84
N LEU A 104 8.07 -8.96 12.53
CA LEU A 104 7.98 -9.64 13.81
C LEU A 104 7.42 -8.71 14.91
N ALA A 105 7.82 -7.44 14.95
CA ALA A 105 7.31 -6.47 15.91
C ALA A 105 5.80 -6.21 15.73
N PHE A 106 5.34 -6.15 14.49
CA PHE A 106 3.92 -6.07 14.15
C PHE A 106 3.17 -7.33 14.57
N ALA A 107 3.64 -8.50 14.14
CA ALA A 107 2.91 -9.76 14.32
C ALA A 107 2.89 -10.29 15.78
N PHE A 108 3.87 -9.95 16.62
CA PHE A 108 3.99 -10.54 17.96
C PHE A 108 3.75 -9.58 19.12
N ALA A 109 3.92 -8.27 18.90
CA ALA A 109 4.02 -7.33 20.00
C ALA A 109 3.20 -6.06 19.83
N ASP A 110 2.56 -5.84 18.67
CA ASP A 110 1.76 -4.64 18.38
C ASP A 110 2.51 -3.32 18.67
N VAL A 111 3.84 -3.34 18.49
CA VAL A 111 4.75 -2.21 18.76
C VAL A 111 5.44 -1.73 17.49
N TYR A 112 4.81 -1.92 16.33
CA TYR A 112 5.40 -1.61 15.02
C TYR A 112 5.95 -0.19 14.96
N THR A 113 5.15 0.83 15.30
CA THR A 113 5.55 2.24 15.18
C THR A 113 6.77 2.56 16.05
N VAL A 114 6.83 2.01 17.27
CA VAL A 114 7.96 2.21 18.18
C VAL A 114 9.21 1.51 17.64
N ALA A 115 9.07 0.28 17.14
CA ALA A 115 10.16 -0.47 16.53
C ALA A 115 10.70 0.22 15.27
N MET A 116 9.81 0.76 14.42
CA MET A 116 10.15 1.48 13.19
C MET A 116 10.91 2.75 13.50
N VAL A 117 10.44 3.56 14.46
CA VAL A 117 11.16 4.77 14.91
C VAL A 117 12.53 4.40 15.47
N GLY A 118 12.62 3.33 16.27
CA GLY A 118 13.88 2.84 16.81
C GLY A 118 14.88 2.40 15.73
N LEU A 119 14.43 1.61 14.76
CA LEU A 119 15.25 1.15 13.64
C LEU A 119 15.66 2.30 12.72
N ALA A 120 14.74 3.21 12.38
CA ALA A 120 15.03 4.42 11.62
C ALA A 120 16.11 5.25 12.33
N PHE A 121 16.02 5.43 13.65
CA PHE A 121 17.04 6.15 14.41
C PHE A 121 18.40 5.44 14.37
N VAL A 122 18.44 4.12 14.59
CA VAL A 122 19.71 3.37 14.59
C VAL A 122 20.36 3.36 13.22
N ILE A 123 19.60 3.10 12.15
CA ILE A 123 20.08 3.09 10.77
C ILE A 123 20.57 4.48 10.37
N GLY A 124 19.76 5.53 10.62
CA GLY A 124 20.16 6.91 10.35
C GLY A 124 21.43 7.32 11.10
N ALA A 125 21.58 6.92 12.37
CA ALA A 125 22.80 7.19 13.13
C ALA A 125 24.03 6.46 12.58
N LEU A 126 23.88 5.25 12.06
CA LEU A 126 24.97 4.51 11.42
C LEU A 126 25.38 5.16 10.09
N ILE A 127 24.42 5.52 9.23
CA ILE A 127 24.70 6.25 7.97
C ILE A 127 25.42 7.57 8.27
N GLY A 128 24.93 8.35 9.25
CA GLY A 128 25.56 9.62 9.62
C GLY A 128 26.97 9.46 10.20
N ALA A 129 27.26 8.32 10.82
CA ALA A 129 28.58 7.99 11.34
C ALA A 129 29.61 7.74 10.22
N GLU A 130 29.18 7.36 9.01
CA GLU A 130 30.07 7.04 7.90
C GLU A 130 30.77 8.27 7.33
N ILE A 131 30.06 9.41 7.21
CA ILE A 131 30.57 10.61 6.54
C ILE A 131 31.91 11.10 7.16
N PRO A 132 32.06 11.26 8.49
CA PRO A 132 33.35 11.65 9.08
C PRO A 132 34.47 10.63 8.85
N LEU A 133 34.15 9.34 8.79
CA LEU A 133 35.13 8.26 8.59
C LEU A 133 35.61 8.23 7.15
N LEU A 134 34.69 8.30 6.19
CA LEU A 134 34.97 8.39 4.76
C LEU A 134 35.80 9.64 4.44
N MET A 135 35.46 10.77 5.06
CA MET A 135 36.24 12.00 4.94
C MET A 135 37.70 11.80 5.36
N GLU A 136 37.92 11.20 6.53
CA GLU A 136 39.26 10.89 7.05
C GLU A 136 40.00 9.92 6.12
N LEU A 137 39.34 8.88 5.61
CA LEU A 137 39.93 7.91 4.67
C LEU A 137 40.33 8.55 3.34
N VAL A 138 39.49 9.42 2.77
CA VAL A 138 39.80 10.14 1.52
C VAL A 138 40.97 11.10 1.71
N GLN A 139 41.01 11.84 2.82
CA GLN A 139 42.10 12.78 3.13
C GLN A 139 43.45 12.07 3.33
N ARG A 140 43.43 10.84 3.88
CA ARG A 140 44.63 10.01 4.03
C ARG A 140 45.22 9.52 2.72
N ILE A 141 44.41 9.28 1.69
CA ILE A 141 44.87 8.81 0.37
C ILE A 141 45.62 9.91 -0.39
N ARG A 142 45.16 11.16 -0.29
CA ARG A 142 45.83 12.30 -0.94
C ARG A 142 45.57 13.58 -0.16
N ALA A 143 46.63 14.30 0.21
CA ALA A 143 46.54 15.66 0.74
C ALA A 143 45.89 16.57 -0.32
N GLN A 144 44.60 16.87 -0.14
CA GLN A 144 43.82 17.77 -0.97
C GLN A 144 43.18 18.84 -0.08
N ARG A 145 42.67 19.91 -0.69
CA ARG A 145 41.86 20.89 0.05
C ARG A 145 40.63 20.17 0.57
N ALA A 146 40.32 20.35 1.87
CA ALA A 146 39.16 19.72 2.48
C ALA A 146 37.86 19.97 1.68
N SER A 147 37.72 21.14 1.06
CA SER A 147 36.57 21.49 0.21
C SER A 147 36.40 20.58 -1.02
N SER A 148 37.48 20.14 -1.68
CA SER A 148 37.37 19.25 -2.85
C SER A 148 37.08 17.81 -2.46
N ALA A 149 37.64 17.34 -1.34
CA ALA A 149 37.31 16.02 -0.79
C ALA A 149 35.83 15.94 -0.36
N VAL A 150 35.32 17.01 0.25
CA VAL A 150 33.90 17.16 0.62
C VAL A 150 33.00 17.15 -0.62
N ALA A 151 33.32 17.93 -1.64
CA ALA A 151 32.53 17.99 -2.87
C ALA A 151 32.43 16.64 -3.58
N ASP A 152 33.56 15.94 -3.74
CA ASP A 152 33.58 14.64 -4.42
C ASP A 152 32.87 13.54 -3.60
N LEU A 153 32.93 13.62 -2.26
CA LEU A 153 32.19 12.72 -1.38
C LEU A 153 30.68 12.92 -1.51
N PHE A 154 30.20 14.16 -1.43
CA PHE A 154 28.78 14.47 -1.62
C PHE A 154 28.29 14.12 -3.02
N ALA A 155 29.11 14.31 -4.05
CA ALA A 155 28.74 13.91 -5.41
C ALA A 155 28.53 12.40 -5.52
N ALA A 156 29.46 11.59 -4.97
CA ALA A 156 29.31 10.14 -4.95
C ALA A 156 28.09 9.70 -4.12
N ASP A 157 27.83 10.38 -2.99
CA ASP A 157 26.70 10.12 -2.11
C ASP A 157 25.35 10.40 -2.80
N TYR A 158 25.18 11.57 -3.44
CA TYR A 158 23.95 11.90 -4.16
C TYR A 158 23.69 10.99 -5.36
N VAL A 159 24.74 10.61 -6.10
CA VAL A 159 24.61 9.68 -7.22
C VAL A 159 24.26 8.28 -6.71
N GLY A 160 24.83 7.86 -5.57
CA GLY A 160 24.48 6.62 -4.89
C GLY A 160 23.04 6.61 -4.43
N GLY A 161 22.59 7.66 -3.74
CA GLY A 161 21.21 7.81 -3.29
C GLY A 161 20.21 7.76 -4.45
N LEU A 162 20.49 8.41 -5.58
CA LEU A 162 19.65 8.32 -6.78
C LEU A 162 19.55 6.88 -7.31
N ILE A 163 20.68 6.20 -7.47
CA ILE A 163 20.70 4.82 -8.00
C ILE A 163 20.04 3.85 -7.02
N GLY A 164 20.34 3.96 -5.72
CA GLY A 164 19.67 3.15 -4.69
C GLY A 164 18.16 3.39 -4.66
N GLY A 165 17.75 4.66 -4.75
CA GLY A 165 16.34 5.05 -4.76
C GLY A 165 15.55 4.53 -5.96
N LEU A 166 16.19 4.43 -7.13
CA LEU A 166 15.58 3.83 -8.33
C LEU A 166 15.70 2.29 -8.34
N ALA A 167 16.83 1.75 -7.88
CA ALA A 167 17.05 0.31 -7.83
C ALA A 167 16.07 -0.39 -6.88
N PHE A 168 15.65 0.28 -5.81
CA PHE A 168 14.69 -0.28 -4.87
C PHE A 168 13.35 -0.68 -5.52
N PRO A 169 12.52 0.25 -6.03
CA PRO A 169 11.21 -0.09 -6.60
C PRO A 169 11.29 -0.85 -7.93
N PHE A 170 12.31 -0.60 -8.76
CA PHE A 170 12.36 -1.15 -10.13
C PHE A 170 13.19 -2.43 -10.29
N VAL A 171 14.08 -2.74 -9.34
CA VAL A 171 14.98 -3.91 -9.46
C VAL A 171 14.87 -4.81 -8.23
N LEU A 172 15.07 -4.28 -7.03
CA LEU A 172 15.09 -5.09 -5.81
C LEU A 172 13.71 -5.62 -5.47
N LEU A 173 12.69 -4.76 -5.50
CA LEU A 173 11.33 -5.13 -5.12
C LEU A 173 10.71 -6.17 -6.07
N PRO A 174 10.83 -6.07 -7.42
CA PRO A 174 10.27 -7.07 -8.34
C PRO A 174 11.04 -8.40 -8.34
N LEU A 175 12.37 -8.37 -8.15
CA LEU A 175 13.19 -9.59 -8.23
C LEU A 175 13.25 -10.36 -6.91
N PHE A 176 13.32 -9.64 -5.79
CA PHE A 176 13.54 -10.25 -4.48
C PHE A 176 12.36 -10.08 -3.52
N GLY A 177 11.47 -9.12 -3.76
CA GLY A 177 10.50 -8.70 -2.75
C GLY A 177 11.15 -7.88 -1.64
N LEU A 178 10.36 -7.45 -0.67
CA LEU A 178 10.79 -6.49 0.35
C LEU A 178 11.84 -7.06 1.34
N PRO A 179 11.61 -8.22 1.99
CA PRO A 179 12.55 -8.71 3.02
C PRO A 179 13.87 -9.20 2.42
N ARG A 180 13.82 -9.94 1.31
CA ARG A 180 15.05 -10.38 0.61
C ARG A 180 15.77 -9.20 -0.04
N GLY A 181 15.05 -8.21 -0.56
CA GLY A 181 15.65 -6.98 -1.07
C GLY A 181 16.53 -6.31 0.00
N ALA A 182 16.00 -6.14 1.22
CA ALA A 182 16.76 -5.58 2.34
C ALA A 182 17.99 -6.45 2.71
N LEU A 183 17.84 -7.78 2.77
CA LEU A 183 18.96 -8.69 3.04
C LEU A 183 20.06 -8.63 1.96
N ALA A 184 19.70 -8.49 0.68
CA ALA A 184 20.65 -8.40 -0.43
C ALA A 184 21.51 -7.15 -0.29
N VAL A 185 20.86 -6.03 0.05
CA VAL A 185 21.53 -4.76 0.34
C VAL A 185 22.40 -4.91 1.58
N GLY A 186 21.92 -5.56 2.64
CA GLY A 186 22.68 -5.91 3.84
C GLY A 186 23.99 -6.61 3.54
N ILE A 187 23.92 -7.70 2.78
CA ILE A 187 25.07 -8.50 2.35
C ILE A 187 26.02 -7.65 1.51
N THR A 188 25.50 -6.92 0.52
CA THR A 188 26.30 -6.09 -0.39
C THR A 188 27.05 -5.00 0.38
N ASN A 189 26.36 -4.29 1.28
CA ASN A 189 26.91 -3.23 2.12
C ASN A 189 28.08 -3.76 2.97
N THR A 190 27.85 -4.85 3.72
CA THR A 190 28.88 -5.45 4.56
C THR A 190 30.07 -5.97 3.76
N VAL A 191 29.83 -6.63 2.62
CA VAL A 191 30.89 -7.15 1.75
C VAL A 191 31.76 -6.01 1.22
N VAL A 192 31.16 -4.97 0.65
CA VAL A 192 31.91 -3.85 0.06
C VAL A 192 32.67 -3.07 1.15
N GLY A 193 32.00 -2.74 2.26
CA GLY A 193 32.57 -1.98 3.36
C GLY A 193 33.75 -2.68 4.05
N ILE A 194 33.66 -4.00 4.26
CA ILE A 194 34.76 -4.75 4.88
C ILE A 194 35.88 -5.06 3.87
N LEU A 195 35.56 -5.42 2.62
CA LEU A 195 36.57 -5.75 1.61
C LEU A 195 37.45 -4.56 1.27
N ILE A 196 36.90 -3.35 1.17
CA ILE A 196 37.72 -2.17 0.88
C ILE A 196 38.72 -1.90 2.00
N VAL A 197 38.35 -2.16 3.25
CA VAL A 197 39.26 -2.01 4.40
C VAL A 197 40.32 -3.11 4.42
N LEU A 198 39.93 -4.37 4.19
CA LEU A 198 40.85 -5.51 4.13
C LEU A 198 41.84 -5.44 2.98
N TRP A 199 41.46 -4.80 1.87
CA TRP A 199 42.29 -4.67 0.68
C TRP A 199 43.09 -3.38 0.66
N LEU A 200 42.42 -2.22 0.69
CA LEU A 200 43.03 -0.91 0.48
C LEU A 200 43.77 -0.40 1.72
N PHE A 201 43.22 -0.62 2.91
CA PHE A 201 43.76 -0.14 4.19
C PHE A 201 44.45 -1.24 5.01
N ARG A 202 44.82 -2.35 4.36
CA ARG A 202 45.45 -3.52 4.99
C ARG A 202 46.70 -3.22 5.83
N ALA A 203 47.41 -2.14 5.49
CA ALA A 203 48.63 -1.71 6.17
C ALA A 203 48.35 -1.01 7.52
N GLU A 204 47.15 -0.48 7.72
CA GLU A 204 46.72 0.11 9.00
C GLU A 204 46.29 -0.95 10.02
N LEU A 205 46.06 -2.19 9.57
CA LEU A 205 45.55 -3.27 10.40
C LEU A 205 46.64 -4.26 10.80
N THR A 206 46.64 -4.66 12.07
CA THR A 206 47.47 -5.78 12.52
C THR A 206 47.03 -7.08 11.85
N ALA A 207 47.93 -8.07 11.73
CA ALA A 207 47.58 -9.38 11.15
C ALA A 207 46.39 -10.04 11.87
N ARG A 208 46.32 -9.91 13.21
CA ARG A 208 45.20 -10.41 14.01
C ARG A 208 43.88 -9.71 13.64
N MET A 209 43.88 -8.39 13.51
CA MET A 209 42.69 -7.61 13.15
C MET A 209 42.17 -7.99 11.76
N ARG A 210 43.06 -8.23 10.80
CA ARG A 210 42.66 -8.68 9.44
C ARG A 210 41.97 -10.04 9.46
N VAL A 211 42.53 -11.00 10.19
CA VAL A 211 41.93 -12.34 10.32
C VAL A 211 40.58 -12.27 11.02
N LEU A 212 40.49 -11.51 12.13
CA LEU A 212 39.23 -11.33 12.86
C LEU A 212 38.16 -10.65 12.00
N LEU A 213 38.53 -9.60 11.25
CA LEU A 213 37.60 -8.88 10.40
C LEU A 213 37.12 -9.73 9.20
N ALA A 214 38.02 -10.52 8.60
CA ALA A 214 37.64 -11.46 7.55
C ALA A 214 36.73 -12.58 8.08
N ALA A 215 37.03 -13.14 9.26
CA ALA A 215 36.17 -14.13 9.90
C ALA A 215 34.80 -13.54 10.27
N PHE A 216 34.76 -12.29 10.72
CA PHE A 216 33.53 -11.56 11.02
C PHE A 216 32.68 -11.33 9.77
N LEU A 217 33.29 -10.92 8.65
CA LEU A 217 32.60 -10.83 7.35
C LEU A 217 31.96 -12.16 6.95
N VAL A 218 32.71 -13.26 7.01
CA VAL A 218 32.20 -14.59 6.66
C VAL A 218 31.03 -14.98 7.55
N LEU A 219 31.13 -14.71 8.86
CA LEU A 219 30.06 -15.02 9.81
C LEU A 219 28.78 -14.22 9.53
N ILE A 220 28.90 -12.92 9.24
CA ILE A 220 27.73 -12.07 8.93
C ILE A 220 27.07 -12.53 7.63
N VAL A 221 27.86 -12.71 6.57
CA VAL A 221 27.33 -13.15 5.27
C VAL A 221 26.65 -14.51 5.40
N ALA A 222 27.27 -15.46 6.13
CA ALA A 222 26.65 -16.75 6.40
C ALA A 222 25.33 -16.60 7.19
N GLY A 223 25.30 -15.77 8.24
CA GLY A 223 24.10 -15.52 9.03
C GLY A 223 22.96 -14.90 8.22
N LEU A 224 23.24 -13.84 7.46
CA LEU A 224 22.26 -13.20 6.59
C LEU A 224 21.79 -14.13 5.47
N THR A 225 22.67 -14.98 4.94
CA THR A 225 22.30 -16.00 3.94
C THR A 225 21.41 -17.09 4.53
N VAL A 226 21.64 -17.51 5.78
CA VAL A 226 20.73 -18.43 6.47
C VAL A 226 19.35 -17.78 6.60
N VAL A 227 19.28 -16.53 7.05
CA VAL A 227 18.00 -15.80 7.15
C VAL A 227 17.33 -15.66 5.78
N TRP A 228 18.09 -15.39 4.72
CA TRP A 228 17.61 -15.35 3.34
C TRP A 228 16.92 -16.65 2.92
N VAL A 229 17.54 -17.80 3.20
CA VAL A 229 17.01 -19.12 2.83
C VAL A 229 15.70 -19.41 3.55
N PHE A 230 15.57 -19.00 4.82
CA PHE A 230 14.35 -19.19 5.61
C PHE A 230 13.32 -18.05 5.47
N THR A 231 13.57 -17.06 4.58
CA THR A 231 12.70 -15.88 4.50
C THR A 231 11.28 -16.23 4.06
N ASP A 232 11.09 -17.14 3.09
CA ASP A 232 9.76 -17.54 2.63
C ASP A 232 8.94 -18.17 3.77
N ASP A 233 9.55 -19.07 4.53
CA ASP A 233 8.88 -19.74 5.66
C ASP A 233 8.50 -18.73 6.75
N ILE A 234 9.38 -17.76 7.04
CA ILE A 234 9.12 -16.69 8.01
C ILE A 234 7.99 -15.79 7.51
N GLU A 235 8.02 -15.40 6.24
CA GLU A 235 7.01 -14.54 5.62
C GLU A 235 5.64 -15.21 5.63
N VAL A 236 5.53 -16.46 5.16
CA VAL A 236 4.26 -17.21 5.15
C VAL A 236 3.76 -17.49 6.56
N THR A 237 4.61 -17.91 7.49
CA THR A 237 4.20 -18.19 8.88
C THR A 237 3.75 -16.93 9.60
N THR A 238 4.39 -15.79 9.32
CA THR A 238 4.04 -14.51 9.94
C THR A 238 2.79 -13.93 9.30
N ARG A 239 2.67 -13.96 7.97
CA ARG A 239 1.48 -13.51 7.23
C ARG A 239 0.26 -14.34 7.61
N GLN A 240 0.38 -15.67 7.74
CA GLN A 240 -0.71 -16.53 8.19
C GLN A 240 -1.26 -16.12 9.56
N ARG A 241 -0.47 -15.51 10.45
CA ARG A 241 -0.96 -15.05 11.75
C ARG A 241 -1.78 -13.77 11.69
N LEU A 242 -1.69 -13.00 10.60
CA LEU A 242 -2.55 -11.85 10.36
C LEU A 242 -3.98 -12.27 10.05
N TYR A 243 -4.17 -13.52 9.59
CA TYR A 243 -5.46 -14.03 9.21
C TYR A 243 -5.93 -15.12 10.17
N ARG A 244 -7.22 -15.09 10.48
CA ARG A 244 -7.86 -16.08 11.35
C ARG A 244 -7.84 -17.47 10.73
N ASP A 245 -8.06 -17.56 9.43
CA ASP A 245 -8.23 -18.79 8.68
C ASP A 245 -7.03 -19.02 7.72
N PRO A 246 -6.74 -20.28 7.33
CA PRO A 246 -5.64 -20.60 6.42
C PRO A 246 -5.66 -19.81 5.11
N ILE A 247 -4.51 -19.26 4.72
CA ILE A 247 -4.31 -18.61 3.43
C ILE A 247 -4.25 -19.70 2.34
N VAL A 248 -5.14 -19.61 1.36
CA VAL A 248 -5.22 -20.54 0.21
C VAL A 248 -4.71 -19.91 -1.09
N LEU A 249 -4.64 -18.58 -1.15
CA LEU A 249 -4.03 -17.80 -2.23
C LEU A 249 -3.41 -16.53 -1.65
N SER A 250 -2.19 -16.20 -2.05
CA SER A 250 -1.52 -14.94 -1.70
C SER A 250 -0.66 -14.53 -2.88
N GLU A 251 -1.03 -13.43 -3.51
CA GLU A 251 -0.35 -12.88 -4.68
C GLU A 251 -0.23 -11.37 -4.54
N ARG A 252 0.81 -10.79 -5.14
CA ARG A 252 0.97 -9.34 -5.17
C ARG A 252 1.05 -8.87 -6.62
N THR A 253 0.20 -7.91 -6.95
CA THR A 253 0.12 -7.26 -8.26
C THR A 253 0.81 -5.90 -8.21
N ASP A 254 0.84 -5.20 -9.34
CA ASP A 254 1.31 -3.81 -9.40
C ASP A 254 0.34 -2.84 -8.68
N TYR A 255 -0.87 -3.31 -8.33
CA TYR A 255 -1.94 -2.51 -7.74
C TYR A 255 -2.14 -2.81 -6.25
N GLN A 256 -2.10 -4.08 -5.86
CA GLN A 256 -2.50 -4.51 -4.51
C GLN A 256 -1.96 -5.89 -4.13
N GLU A 257 -2.02 -6.19 -2.83
CA GLU A 257 -1.87 -7.54 -2.30
C GLU A 257 -3.23 -8.24 -2.28
N ILE A 258 -3.31 -9.42 -2.89
CA ILE A 258 -4.51 -10.26 -2.96
C ILE A 258 -4.31 -11.46 -2.04
N VAL A 259 -5.15 -11.60 -1.01
CA VAL A 259 -5.11 -12.74 -0.09
C VAL A 259 -6.49 -13.37 0.00
N LEU A 260 -6.55 -14.69 -0.22
CA LEU A 260 -7.75 -15.49 -0.01
C LEU A 260 -7.52 -16.44 1.16
N THR A 261 -8.44 -16.47 2.11
CA THR A 261 -8.41 -17.40 3.24
C THR A 261 -9.62 -18.31 3.23
N GLU A 262 -9.47 -19.55 3.67
CA GLU A 262 -10.56 -20.52 3.71
C GLU A 262 -10.63 -21.22 5.06
N SER A 263 -11.79 -21.13 5.72
CA SER A 263 -12.00 -21.77 7.01
C SER A 263 -12.19 -23.27 6.86
N LEU A 264 -11.25 -24.07 7.38
CA LEU A 264 -11.35 -25.54 7.40
C LEU A 264 -12.55 -26.08 8.19
N ARG A 265 -13.19 -25.25 9.02
CA ARG A 265 -14.32 -25.64 9.88
C ARG A 265 -15.67 -25.30 9.25
N THR A 266 -15.79 -24.12 8.65
CA THR A 266 -17.08 -23.62 8.12
C THR A 266 -17.14 -23.61 6.59
N GLY A 267 -16.01 -23.75 5.91
CA GLY A 267 -15.89 -23.50 4.47
C GLY A 267 -15.98 -22.01 4.10
N ASP A 268 -15.95 -21.11 5.09
CA ASP A 268 -16.04 -19.66 4.83
C ASP A 268 -14.77 -19.20 4.11
N THR A 269 -14.95 -18.71 2.89
CA THR A 269 -13.90 -18.13 2.05
C THR A 269 -13.96 -16.62 2.13
N ARG A 270 -12.81 -15.98 2.35
CA ARG A 270 -12.69 -14.53 2.53
C ARG A 270 -11.60 -13.95 1.65
N LEU A 271 -11.96 -12.93 0.88
CA LEU A 271 -11.01 -12.15 0.08
C LEU A 271 -10.58 -10.91 0.84
N TYR A 272 -9.28 -10.69 0.88
CA TYR A 272 -8.65 -9.50 1.42
C TYR A 272 -7.82 -8.83 0.32
N LEU A 273 -7.98 -7.52 0.18
CA LEU A 273 -7.15 -6.67 -0.68
C LEU A 273 -6.41 -5.67 0.20
N ASN A 274 -5.08 -5.66 0.13
CA ASN A 274 -4.22 -4.88 1.01
C ASN A 274 -4.47 -5.07 2.52
N GLY A 275 -5.10 -6.19 2.90
CA GLY A 275 -5.46 -6.50 4.28
C GLY A 275 -6.92 -6.23 4.63
N ASP A 276 -7.64 -5.46 3.82
CA ASP A 276 -9.04 -5.14 4.04
C ASP A 276 -9.96 -6.19 3.45
N LEU A 277 -10.94 -6.63 4.25
CA LEU A 277 -11.89 -7.66 3.85
C LEU A 277 -12.83 -7.12 2.77
N GLN A 278 -12.84 -7.76 1.59
CA GLN A 278 -13.68 -7.36 0.45
C GLN A 278 -14.94 -8.22 0.30
N PHE A 279 -14.88 -9.49 0.71
CA PHE A 279 -16.09 -10.29 0.90
C PHE A 279 -15.80 -11.47 1.82
N ALA A 280 -16.87 -11.98 2.46
CA ALA A 280 -16.90 -13.30 3.06
C ALA A 280 -18.06 -14.11 2.47
N SER A 281 -17.76 -15.34 2.03
CA SER A 281 -18.76 -16.22 1.40
C SER A 281 -19.98 -16.50 2.29
N ALA A 282 -19.82 -16.41 3.61
CA ALA A 282 -20.89 -16.61 4.57
C ALA A 282 -22.01 -15.56 4.47
N ASP A 283 -21.71 -14.32 4.02
CA ASP A 283 -22.64 -13.20 4.08
C ASP A 283 -22.57 -12.19 2.92
N GLU A 284 -21.70 -12.39 1.93
CA GLU A 284 -21.57 -11.50 0.74
C GLU A 284 -22.91 -11.24 0.03
N TYR A 285 -23.81 -12.22 0.04
CA TYR A 285 -25.14 -12.08 -0.56
C TYR A 285 -25.93 -10.91 0.05
N ARG A 286 -25.71 -10.57 1.32
CA ARG A 286 -26.35 -9.40 1.97
C ARG A 286 -25.86 -8.10 1.36
N TYR A 287 -24.58 -8.03 1.07
CA TYR A 287 -23.93 -6.90 0.43
C TYR A 287 -24.43 -6.76 -1.02
N HIS A 288 -24.23 -7.79 -1.85
CA HIS A 288 -24.54 -7.72 -3.27
C HIS A 288 -26.03 -7.63 -3.58
N GLU A 289 -26.91 -8.31 -2.83
CA GLU A 289 -28.36 -8.16 -3.02
C GLU A 289 -28.84 -6.73 -2.69
N SER A 290 -28.25 -6.11 -1.66
CA SER A 290 -28.58 -4.73 -1.24
C SER A 290 -27.98 -3.67 -2.17
N LEU A 291 -26.82 -3.96 -2.76
CA LEU A 291 -26.18 -3.12 -3.76
C LEU A 291 -26.96 -3.14 -5.09
N VAL A 292 -27.32 -4.32 -5.58
CA VAL A 292 -27.78 -4.52 -6.96
C VAL A 292 -29.30 -4.38 -7.11
N HIS A 293 -30.12 -5.06 -6.31
CA HIS A 293 -31.55 -5.14 -6.60
C HIS A 293 -32.34 -3.83 -6.48
N PRO A 294 -32.11 -2.92 -5.50
CA PRO A 294 -32.80 -1.64 -5.48
C PRO A 294 -32.42 -0.73 -6.65
N LEU A 295 -31.16 -0.81 -7.11
CA LEU A 295 -30.71 -0.12 -8.32
C LEU A 295 -31.51 -0.57 -9.53
N LEU A 296 -31.63 -1.89 -9.71
CA LEU A 296 -32.22 -2.48 -10.89
C LEU A 296 -33.76 -2.35 -10.96
N ASN A 297 -34.43 -1.75 -9.97
CA ASN A 297 -35.85 -1.37 -10.05
C ASN A 297 -36.14 -0.20 -11.04
N GLY A 298 -35.31 -0.04 -12.06
CA GLY A 298 -35.43 0.93 -13.15
C GLY A 298 -35.11 0.29 -14.50
N SER A 299 -34.74 1.10 -15.50
CA SER A 299 -34.16 0.55 -16.74
C SER A 299 -32.84 -0.16 -16.40
N ARG A 300 -32.57 -1.31 -17.02
CA ARG A 300 -31.39 -2.15 -16.74
C ARG A 300 -30.81 -2.85 -17.96
N ARG A 301 -31.08 -2.35 -19.17
CA ARG A 301 -30.60 -3.01 -20.39
C ARG A 301 -29.09 -2.95 -20.50
N ASN A 302 -28.51 -1.78 -20.24
CA ASN A 302 -27.07 -1.56 -20.27
C ASN A 302 -26.59 -1.16 -18.88
N VAL A 303 -25.81 -2.04 -18.25
CA VAL A 303 -25.34 -1.85 -16.88
C VAL A 303 -23.84 -1.60 -16.87
N LEU A 304 -23.39 -0.60 -16.10
CA LEU A 304 -21.99 -0.31 -15.86
C LEU A 304 -21.62 -0.65 -14.42
N VAL A 305 -20.56 -1.42 -14.23
CA VAL A 305 -19.96 -1.73 -12.93
C VAL A 305 -18.57 -1.13 -12.89
N LEU A 306 -18.32 -0.24 -11.92
CA LEU A 306 -17.03 0.37 -11.65
C LEU A 306 -16.46 -0.28 -10.38
N GLY A 307 -15.36 -1.01 -10.52
CA GLY A 307 -14.87 -1.95 -9.50
C GLY A 307 -15.59 -3.30 -9.58
N GLY A 308 -15.78 -3.95 -8.43
CA GLY A 308 -16.48 -5.24 -8.32
C GLY A 308 -15.85 -6.38 -9.13
N GLY A 309 -14.52 -6.36 -9.32
CA GLY A 309 -13.79 -7.30 -10.17
C GLY A 309 -13.91 -8.78 -9.77
N ASP A 310 -14.39 -9.09 -8.56
CA ASP A 310 -14.74 -10.45 -8.11
C ASP A 310 -15.95 -11.06 -8.84
N GLY A 311 -16.80 -10.22 -9.46
CA GLY A 311 -17.94 -10.64 -10.27
C GLY A 311 -19.21 -11.00 -9.49
N LEU A 312 -19.25 -10.83 -8.17
CA LEU A 312 -20.42 -11.13 -7.34
C LEU A 312 -21.56 -10.15 -7.59
N ALA A 313 -21.27 -8.86 -7.79
CA ALA A 313 -22.27 -7.90 -8.25
C ALA A 313 -22.85 -8.28 -9.62
N VAL A 314 -21.99 -8.72 -10.56
CA VAL A 314 -22.41 -9.16 -11.89
C VAL A 314 -23.32 -10.38 -11.82
N ARG A 315 -23.03 -11.35 -10.94
CA ARG A 315 -23.91 -12.51 -10.68
C ARG A 315 -25.34 -12.07 -10.38
N GLU A 316 -25.51 -11.07 -9.50
CA GLU A 316 -26.83 -10.54 -9.15
C GLU A 316 -27.52 -9.80 -10.30
N ILE A 317 -26.76 -9.07 -11.12
CA ILE A 317 -27.27 -8.37 -12.31
C ILE A 317 -27.80 -9.38 -13.34
N LEU A 318 -27.07 -10.47 -13.57
CA LEU A 318 -27.40 -11.46 -14.61
C LEU A 318 -28.64 -12.29 -14.30
N LYS A 319 -29.16 -12.24 -13.07
CA LYS A 319 -30.48 -12.83 -12.69
C LYS A 319 -31.64 -12.16 -13.43
N TYR A 320 -31.44 -10.97 -13.99
CA TYR A 320 -32.44 -10.27 -14.79
C TYR A 320 -32.30 -10.59 -16.28
N PRO A 321 -33.31 -11.21 -16.90
CA PRO A 321 -33.22 -11.66 -18.30
C PRO A 321 -33.33 -10.54 -19.33
N ASP A 322 -33.81 -9.36 -18.92
CA ASP A 322 -33.93 -8.15 -19.75
C ASP A 322 -32.64 -7.32 -19.79
N VAL A 323 -31.59 -7.72 -19.06
CA VAL A 323 -30.24 -7.16 -19.18
C VAL A 323 -29.64 -7.58 -20.53
N GLU A 324 -29.27 -6.61 -21.35
CA GLU A 324 -28.70 -6.78 -22.69
C GLU A 324 -27.17 -6.76 -22.65
N SER A 325 -26.57 -5.90 -21.84
CA SER A 325 -25.11 -5.80 -21.68
C SER A 325 -24.68 -5.36 -20.28
N VAL A 326 -23.53 -5.86 -19.83
CA VAL A 326 -22.85 -5.44 -18.61
C VAL A 326 -21.40 -5.10 -18.95
N THR A 327 -21.01 -3.85 -18.70
CA THR A 327 -19.60 -3.43 -18.77
C THR A 327 -19.04 -3.38 -17.36
N LEU A 328 -18.01 -4.17 -17.07
CA LEU A 328 -17.30 -4.14 -15.80
C LEU A 328 -15.90 -3.55 -16.01
N VAL A 329 -15.57 -2.52 -15.23
CA VAL A 329 -14.28 -1.81 -15.29
C VAL A 329 -13.59 -1.96 -13.95
N ASP A 330 -12.50 -2.71 -13.91
CA ASP A 330 -11.70 -2.91 -12.69
C ASP A 330 -10.24 -2.53 -12.94
N LEU A 331 -9.56 -2.02 -11.91
CA LEU A 331 -8.19 -1.56 -12.00
C LEU A 331 -7.21 -2.74 -12.19
N ASP A 332 -7.46 -3.86 -11.52
CA ASP A 332 -6.50 -4.96 -11.42
C ASP A 332 -6.86 -6.10 -12.39
N PRO A 333 -6.12 -6.28 -13.50
CA PRO A 333 -6.38 -7.37 -14.44
C PRO A 333 -6.26 -8.76 -13.79
N ARG A 334 -5.50 -8.90 -12.70
CA ARG A 334 -5.35 -10.18 -12.02
C ARG A 334 -6.61 -10.56 -11.25
N ILE A 335 -7.35 -9.59 -10.69
CA ILE A 335 -8.64 -9.87 -10.04
C ILE A 335 -9.65 -10.37 -11.07
N LEU A 336 -9.71 -9.74 -12.24
CA LEU A 336 -10.57 -10.20 -13.35
C LEU A 336 -10.22 -11.61 -13.82
N ASP A 337 -8.92 -11.90 -13.93
CA ASP A 337 -8.45 -13.23 -14.32
C ASP A 337 -8.77 -14.28 -13.25
N LEU A 338 -8.62 -13.95 -11.96
CA LEU A 338 -9.02 -14.83 -10.86
C LEU A 338 -10.53 -15.08 -10.88
N ALA A 339 -11.33 -14.02 -11.00
CA ALA A 339 -12.79 -14.11 -11.03
C ALA A 339 -13.32 -14.91 -12.22
N ARG A 340 -12.60 -14.93 -13.34
CA ARG A 340 -12.96 -15.69 -14.53
C ARG A 340 -12.45 -17.13 -14.51
N ASN A 341 -11.21 -17.35 -14.09
CA ASN A 341 -10.50 -18.61 -14.35
C ASN A 341 -10.18 -19.43 -13.08
N SER A 342 -10.42 -18.90 -11.88
CA SER A 342 -10.14 -19.60 -10.63
C SER A 342 -11.40 -20.27 -10.08
N GLU A 343 -11.36 -21.59 -9.89
CA GLU A 343 -12.45 -22.34 -9.22
C GLU A 343 -12.83 -21.75 -7.85
N ARG A 344 -11.88 -21.09 -7.17
CA ARG A 344 -12.11 -20.45 -5.87
C ARG A 344 -12.95 -19.17 -5.93
N PHE A 345 -13.06 -18.56 -7.10
CA PHE A 345 -13.93 -17.40 -7.33
C PHE A 345 -15.19 -17.81 -8.09
N THR A 346 -15.06 -18.66 -9.12
CA THR A 346 -16.20 -19.07 -9.95
C THR A 346 -17.25 -19.86 -9.17
N ALA A 347 -16.84 -20.57 -8.11
CA ALA A 347 -17.77 -21.20 -7.18
C ALA A 347 -18.73 -20.20 -6.47
N PHE A 348 -18.36 -18.92 -6.37
CA PHE A 348 -19.17 -17.89 -5.71
C PHE A 348 -19.82 -16.91 -6.68
N ASN A 349 -19.11 -16.52 -7.75
CA ASN A 349 -19.68 -15.63 -8.76
C ASN A 349 -20.51 -16.37 -9.83
N GLU A 350 -20.59 -17.70 -9.77
CA GLU A 350 -21.39 -18.54 -10.68
C GLU A 350 -21.04 -18.34 -12.16
N ASP A 351 -19.74 -18.27 -12.45
CA ASP A 351 -19.19 -18.03 -13.79
C ASP A 351 -19.72 -16.73 -14.43
N SER A 352 -20.12 -15.75 -13.61
CA SER A 352 -20.80 -14.52 -14.09
C SER A 352 -20.00 -13.76 -15.14
N LEU A 353 -18.68 -13.75 -15.03
CA LEU A 353 -17.83 -13.04 -15.98
C LEU A 353 -17.77 -13.71 -17.35
N ASP A 354 -18.08 -15.01 -17.46
CA ASP A 354 -18.11 -15.78 -18.71
C ASP A 354 -19.44 -15.66 -19.48
N ASP A 355 -20.46 -15.01 -18.90
CA ASP A 355 -21.71 -14.73 -19.61
C ASP A 355 -21.44 -13.83 -20.83
N PRO A 356 -22.00 -14.16 -22.02
CA PRO A 356 -21.75 -13.40 -23.26
C PRO A 356 -22.25 -11.94 -23.22
N ARG A 357 -23.07 -11.57 -22.23
CA ARG A 357 -23.52 -10.20 -22.00
C ARG A 357 -22.45 -9.35 -21.30
N VAL A 358 -21.42 -9.95 -20.73
CA VAL A 358 -20.43 -9.28 -19.88
C VAL A 358 -19.17 -8.93 -20.66
N THR A 359 -18.75 -7.67 -20.58
CA THR A 359 -17.48 -7.17 -21.09
C THR A 359 -16.64 -6.65 -19.94
N THR A 360 -15.49 -7.27 -19.68
CA THR A 360 -14.55 -6.86 -18.64
C THR A 360 -13.43 -5.99 -19.21
N ILE A 361 -13.14 -4.87 -18.57
CA ILE A 361 -12.11 -3.89 -18.97
C ILE A 361 -11.16 -3.68 -17.79
N ALA A 362 -9.88 -4.01 -17.99
CA ALA A 362 -8.83 -3.71 -17.02
C ALA A 362 -8.35 -2.26 -17.19
N ALA A 363 -8.90 -1.34 -16.41
CA ALA A 363 -8.57 0.09 -16.47
C ALA A 363 -8.92 0.82 -15.16
N ASP A 364 -8.22 1.92 -14.91
CA ASP A 364 -8.60 2.87 -13.85
C ASP A 364 -9.96 3.52 -14.18
N ALA A 365 -10.97 3.30 -13.33
CA ALA A 365 -12.34 3.76 -13.57
C ALA A 365 -12.44 5.28 -13.84
N PHE A 366 -11.64 6.09 -13.12
CA PHE A 366 -11.60 7.54 -13.32
C PHE A 366 -11.09 7.91 -14.73
N THR A 367 -9.95 7.32 -15.13
CA THR A 367 -9.36 7.52 -16.47
C THR A 367 -10.30 7.02 -17.55
N TRP A 368 -10.86 5.82 -17.37
CA TRP A 368 -11.78 5.22 -18.33
C TRP A 368 -13.03 6.06 -18.57
N LEU A 369 -13.68 6.56 -17.51
CA LEU A 369 -14.86 7.43 -17.64
C LEU A 369 -14.53 8.74 -18.35
N ARG A 370 -13.33 9.29 -18.16
CA ARG A 370 -12.88 10.53 -18.80
C ARG A 370 -12.61 10.34 -20.30
N GLU A 371 -12.16 9.16 -20.70
CA GLU A 371 -11.85 8.80 -22.09
C GLU A 371 -13.05 8.18 -22.83
N ALA A 372 -14.06 7.71 -22.09
CA ALA A 372 -15.25 7.12 -22.66
C ALA A 372 -15.96 8.10 -23.60
N GLU A 373 -16.37 7.61 -24.78
CA GLU A 373 -17.18 8.35 -25.74
C GLU A 373 -18.65 8.48 -25.30
N HIS A 374 -18.86 8.86 -24.04
CA HIS A 374 -20.15 9.05 -23.36
C HIS A 374 -21.24 8.01 -23.74
N PRO A 375 -20.98 6.70 -23.52
CA PRO A 375 -22.03 5.69 -23.62
C PRO A 375 -23.17 6.01 -22.64
N ALA A 376 -24.39 5.59 -22.98
CA ALA A 376 -25.57 5.80 -22.12
C ALA A 376 -25.93 4.49 -21.42
N TYR A 377 -25.66 4.41 -20.11
CA TYR A 377 -26.00 3.27 -19.27
C TYR A 377 -27.30 3.53 -18.49
N ASP A 378 -28.12 2.49 -18.38
CA ASP A 378 -29.40 2.51 -17.69
C ASP A 378 -29.24 2.35 -16.17
N ALA A 379 -28.21 1.62 -15.75
CA ALA A 379 -27.89 1.39 -14.34
C ALA A 379 -26.37 1.42 -14.15
N ILE A 380 -25.91 2.10 -13.10
CA ILE A 380 -24.48 2.22 -12.78
C ILE A 380 -24.26 1.78 -11.34
N ILE A 381 -23.24 0.95 -11.12
CA ILE A 381 -22.76 0.51 -9.81
C ILE A 381 -21.36 1.05 -9.62
N ALA A 382 -21.14 1.77 -8.52
CA ALA A 382 -19.81 2.08 -8.00
C ALA A 382 -19.55 1.19 -6.78
N ASP A 383 -18.83 0.09 -7.03
CA ASP A 383 -18.45 -0.96 -6.07
C ASP A 383 -16.93 -0.90 -5.88
N LEU A 384 -16.50 0.15 -5.21
CA LEU A 384 -15.10 0.55 -5.12
C LEU A 384 -14.56 0.26 -3.72
N PRO A 385 -13.23 0.04 -3.58
CA PRO A 385 -12.61 -0.06 -2.26
C PRO A 385 -12.75 1.24 -1.47
N ASP A 386 -12.77 1.13 -0.14
CA ASP A 386 -12.90 2.27 0.76
C ASP A 386 -11.81 3.35 0.51
N PRO A 387 -12.13 4.64 0.70
CA PRO A 387 -11.22 5.75 0.40
C PRO A 387 -10.18 6.02 1.51
N ASP A 388 -9.42 5.00 1.89
CA ASP A 388 -8.42 5.02 2.97
C ASP A 388 -7.04 5.57 2.52
N ASP A 389 -6.82 5.67 1.21
CA ASP A 389 -5.62 6.22 0.58
C ASP A 389 -5.90 7.28 -0.51
N VAL A 390 -4.82 7.90 -0.99
CA VAL A 390 -4.91 8.98 -1.99
C VAL A 390 -5.38 8.46 -3.35
N ALA A 391 -5.03 7.22 -3.72
CA ALA A 391 -5.39 6.61 -4.99
C ALA A 391 -6.88 6.26 -5.05
N THR A 392 -7.49 5.81 -3.95
CA THR A 392 -8.91 5.50 -3.84
C THR A 392 -9.77 6.74 -3.59
N SER A 393 -9.28 7.72 -2.80
CA SER A 393 -10.04 8.93 -2.46
C SER A 393 -10.54 9.75 -3.67
N LYS A 394 -9.81 9.74 -4.80
CA LYS A 394 -10.24 10.42 -6.04
C LYS A 394 -11.54 9.85 -6.61
N LEU A 395 -11.86 8.59 -6.30
CA LEU A 395 -13.05 7.89 -6.78
C LEU A 395 -14.31 8.21 -5.95
N TYR A 396 -14.17 9.05 -4.93
CA TYR A 396 -15.28 9.54 -4.10
C TYR A 396 -15.42 11.07 -4.20
N SER A 397 -14.90 11.66 -5.27
CA SER A 397 -14.92 13.11 -5.51
C SER A 397 -16.13 13.55 -6.35
N ILE A 398 -16.51 14.82 -6.21
CA ILE A 398 -17.54 15.45 -7.05
C ILE A 398 -17.24 15.28 -8.54
N GLU A 399 -15.97 15.43 -8.93
CA GLU A 399 -15.53 15.29 -10.32
C GLU A 399 -15.75 13.86 -10.84
N PHE A 400 -15.48 12.84 -10.04
CA PHE A 400 -15.73 11.45 -10.42
C PHE A 400 -17.23 11.18 -10.63
N TYR A 401 -18.09 11.60 -9.69
CA TYR A 401 -19.53 11.46 -9.86
C TYR A 401 -20.07 12.32 -11.02
N GLY A 402 -19.43 13.45 -11.31
CA GLY A 402 -19.71 14.26 -12.49
C GLY A 402 -19.39 13.54 -13.80
N LEU A 403 -18.34 12.72 -13.84
CA LEU A 403 -18.03 11.85 -14.98
C LEU A 403 -19.06 10.71 -15.10
N ILE A 404 -19.45 10.08 -13.98
CA ILE A 404 -20.52 9.07 -13.98
C ILE A 404 -21.80 9.65 -14.56
N ARG A 405 -22.20 10.86 -14.13
CA ARG A 405 -23.40 11.53 -14.65
C ARG A 405 -23.39 11.68 -16.17
N GLN A 406 -22.23 11.88 -16.80
CA GLN A 406 -22.12 12.05 -18.25
C GLN A 406 -22.40 10.77 -19.04
N VAL A 407 -22.28 9.59 -18.40
CA VAL A 407 -22.59 8.29 -19.00
C VAL A 407 -23.96 7.74 -18.59
N MET A 408 -24.74 8.50 -17.80
CA MET A 408 -26.08 8.11 -17.38
C MET A 408 -27.09 8.36 -18.50
N ALA A 409 -27.86 7.33 -18.87
CA ALA A 409 -29.03 7.48 -19.72
C ALA A 409 -30.15 8.26 -19.01
N PRO A 410 -31.11 8.84 -19.75
CA PRO A 410 -32.36 9.31 -19.15
C PRO A 410 -33.07 8.17 -18.41
N GLY A 411 -33.54 8.43 -17.18
CA GLY A 411 -34.14 7.43 -16.31
C GLY A 411 -33.12 6.50 -15.63
N ALA A 412 -31.81 6.74 -15.80
CA ALA A 412 -30.80 5.91 -15.17
C ALA A 412 -30.68 6.14 -13.67
N ARG A 413 -30.22 5.09 -12.99
CA ARG A 413 -29.91 5.11 -11.57
C ARG A 413 -28.45 4.79 -11.33
N LEU A 414 -27.92 5.30 -10.22
CA LEU A 414 -26.58 5.03 -9.71
C LEU A 414 -26.72 4.45 -8.30
N VAL A 415 -25.96 3.43 -7.97
CA VAL A 415 -25.73 3.01 -6.58
C VAL A 415 -24.25 3.15 -6.26
N VAL A 416 -23.96 3.61 -5.06
CA VAL A 416 -22.58 3.78 -4.55
C VAL A 416 -22.50 3.08 -3.20
N GLN A 417 -21.56 2.16 -3.04
CA GLN A 417 -21.11 1.72 -1.72
C GLN A 417 -20.46 2.91 -0.99
N ALA A 418 -20.70 3.05 0.32
CA ALA A 418 -20.27 4.26 1.04
C ALA A 418 -19.68 3.99 2.43
N GLY A 419 -19.12 2.80 2.64
CA GLY A 419 -18.54 2.40 3.92
C GLY A 419 -19.58 2.33 5.04
N SER A 420 -19.15 2.46 6.30
CA SER A 420 -20.02 2.30 7.45
C SER A 420 -20.61 3.62 7.96
N PRO A 421 -21.95 3.80 7.99
CA PRO A 421 -22.57 4.96 8.65
C PRO A 421 -22.41 4.93 10.19
N TYR A 422 -22.08 3.77 10.76
CA TYR A 422 -21.83 3.64 12.20
C TYR A 422 -20.39 4.01 12.57
N PHE A 423 -19.41 3.41 11.89
CA PHE A 423 -18.00 3.58 12.22
C PHE A 423 -17.36 4.80 11.56
N ALA A 424 -17.81 5.17 10.34
CA ALA A 424 -17.31 6.28 9.54
C ALA A 424 -18.44 7.25 9.11
N PRO A 425 -19.22 7.81 10.06
CA PRO A 425 -20.40 8.62 9.74
C PRO A 425 -20.08 9.85 8.87
N GLU A 426 -18.98 10.55 9.15
CA GLU A 426 -18.58 11.73 8.37
C GLU A 426 -18.26 11.36 6.92
N ALA A 427 -17.58 10.24 6.69
CA ALA A 427 -17.24 9.78 5.35
C ALA A 427 -18.50 9.32 4.60
N TYR A 428 -19.34 8.49 5.24
CA TYR A 428 -20.61 8.05 4.67
C TYR A 428 -21.47 9.23 4.19
N TRP A 429 -21.76 10.19 5.06
CA TRP A 429 -22.57 11.35 4.67
C TRP A 429 -21.84 12.27 3.68
N GLY A 430 -20.52 12.38 3.75
CA GLY A 430 -19.70 13.16 2.82
C GLY A 430 -19.73 12.63 1.40
N ILE A 431 -19.76 11.30 1.24
CA ILE A 431 -19.98 10.63 -0.05
C ILE A 431 -21.34 11.03 -0.63
N GLY A 432 -22.39 10.99 0.19
CA GLY A 432 -23.73 11.45 -0.21
C GLY A 432 -23.76 12.91 -0.68
N GLU A 433 -23.06 13.81 0.01
CA GLU A 433 -22.93 15.22 -0.39
C GLU A 433 -22.16 15.37 -1.71
N ALA A 434 -21.11 14.57 -1.94
CA ALA A 434 -20.34 14.61 -3.19
C ALA A 434 -21.17 14.15 -4.40
N VAL A 435 -21.98 13.08 -4.22
CA VAL A 435 -22.94 12.62 -5.23
C VAL A 435 -24.01 13.69 -5.48
N ALA A 436 -24.49 14.36 -4.43
CA ALA A 436 -25.49 15.42 -4.56
C ALA A 436 -24.96 16.65 -5.30
N GLU A 437 -23.75 17.11 -4.95
CA GLU A 437 -23.10 18.26 -5.58
C GLU A 437 -22.70 17.99 -7.04
N ALA A 438 -22.48 16.73 -7.42
CA ALA A 438 -22.38 16.30 -8.82
C ALA A 438 -23.72 16.39 -9.59
N GLY A 439 -24.78 16.83 -8.93
CA GLY A 439 -26.09 17.16 -9.52
C GLY A 439 -27.12 16.04 -9.41
N LEU A 440 -26.90 15.01 -8.61
CA LEU A 440 -27.83 13.90 -8.40
C LEU A 440 -28.66 14.10 -7.13
N THR A 441 -29.82 13.46 -7.04
CA THR A 441 -30.58 13.32 -5.78
C THR A 441 -30.35 11.93 -5.23
N THR A 442 -30.09 11.81 -3.93
CA THR A 442 -29.73 10.56 -3.27
C THR A 442 -30.77 10.10 -2.26
N THR A 443 -30.83 8.80 -2.04
CA THR A 443 -31.52 8.14 -0.94
C THR A 443 -30.50 7.29 -0.18
N PRO A 444 -30.14 7.66 1.05
CA PRO A 444 -29.25 6.87 1.90
C PRO A 444 -29.95 5.60 2.38
N TYR A 445 -29.23 4.51 2.46
CA TYR A 445 -29.69 3.28 3.11
C TYR A 445 -28.53 2.44 3.63
N HIS A 446 -28.79 1.54 4.58
CA HIS A 446 -27.77 0.73 5.22
C HIS A 446 -28.29 -0.64 5.67
N VAL A 447 -27.41 -1.64 5.70
CA VAL A 447 -27.74 -3.01 6.13
C VAL A 447 -26.61 -3.61 6.95
N ASP A 448 -26.95 -4.56 7.82
CA ASP A 448 -25.97 -5.33 8.60
C ASP A 448 -25.38 -6.47 7.76
N VAL A 449 -24.08 -6.37 7.47
CA VAL A 449 -23.25 -7.40 6.84
C VAL A 449 -22.30 -7.93 7.92
N PRO A 450 -22.55 -9.10 8.54
CA PRO A 450 -21.86 -9.52 9.76
C PRO A 450 -20.33 -9.49 9.72
N SER A 451 -19.71 -9.69 8.56
CA SER A 451 -18.27 -9.59 8.36
C SER A 451 -17.72 -8.16 8.33
N PHE A 452 -18.56 -7.17 7.98
CA PHE A 452 -18.22 -5.75 7.88
C PHE A 452 -18.83 -4.89 9.00
N GLY A 453 -19.92 -5.37 9.62
CA GLY A 453 -20.80 -4.60 10.49
C GLY A 453 -21.90 -3.86 9.72
N ASP A 454 -22.25 -2.68 10.21
CA ASP A 454 -23.25 -1.81 9.57
C ASP A 454 -22.67 -1.15 8.31
N TRP A 455 -23.25 -1.44 7.15
CA TRP A 455 -22.71 -1.04 5.85
C TRP A 455 -23.72 -0.23 5.04
N GLY A 456 -23.25 0.88 4.48
CA GLY A 456 -24.07 1.91 3.87
C GLY A 456 -23.92 2.03 2.36
N TYR A 457 -24.98 2.53 1.74
CA TYR A 457 -25.08 2.79 0.31
C TYR A 457 -25.85 4.09 0.06
N PHE A 458 -25.69 4.64 -1.14
CA PHE A 458 -26.56 5.68 -1.69
C PHE A 458 -27.14 5.24 -3.02
N LEU A 459 -28.48 5.26 -3.12
CA LEU A 459 -29.17 5.16 -4.40
C LEU A 459 -29.41 6.56 -4.95
N ALA A 460 -29.03 6.83 -6.19
CA ALA A 460 -29.02 8.16 -6.77
C ALA A 460 -29.63 8.18 -8.18
N ALA A 461 -30.20 9.32 -8.56
CA ALA A 461 -30.67 9.57 -9.93
C ALA A 461 -30.67 11.07 -10.24
N VAL A 462 -30.81 11.41 -11.52
CA VAL A 462 -30.95 12.80 -11.98
C VAL A 462 -32.22 13.42 -11.39
N PRO A 463 -32.19 14.64 -10.80
CA PRO A 463 -33.36 15.27 -10.21
C PRO A 463 -34.47 15.52 -11.23
N GLY A 464 -35.73 15.30 -10.81
CA GLY A 464 -36.91 15.62 -11.64
C GLY A 464 -37.16 14.68 -12.82
N ASP A 465 -36.38 13.62 -12.99
CA ASP A 465 -36.64 12.62 -14.03
C ASP A 465 -37.99 11.90 -13.78
N PRO A 466 -38.94 11.95 -14.73
CA PRO A 466 -40.28 11.39 -14.57
C PRO A 466 -40.32 9.86 -14.59
N ALA A 467 -39.26 9.19 -15.05
CA ALA A 467 -39.17 7.73 -15.03
C ALA A 467 -38.84 7.16 -13.64
N ILE A 468 -38.46 8.01 -12.68
CA ILE A 468 -38.02 7.61 -11.35
C ILE A 468 -39.11 7.88 -10.32
N THR A 469 -39.57 6.83 -9.64
CA THR A 469 -40.37 6.96 -8.42
C THR A 469 -39.49 7.48 -7.29
N ARG A 470 -39.96 8.52 -6.59
CA ARG A 470 -39.15 9.27 -5.62
C ARG A 470 -39.73 9.24 -4.21
N THR A 471 -38.84 9.35 -3.24
CA THR A 471 -39.15 9.66 -1.84
C THR A 471 -39.56 11.14 -1.69
N GLU A 472 -40.01 11.53 -0.50
CA GLU A 472 -40.31 12.93 -0.18
C GLU A 472 -39.06 13.83 -0.25
N SER A 473 -37.87 13.27 0.00
CA SER A 473 -36.59 13.99 -0.13
C SER A 473 -36.13 14.13 -1.59
N GLY A 474 -36.87 13.55 -2.54
CA GLY A 474 -36.60 13.65 -3.98
C GLY A 474 -35.64 12.60 -4.53
N GLY A 475 -35.02 11.77 -3.69
CA GLY A 475 -34.18 10.64 -4.13
C GLY A 475 -35.02 9.46 -4.64
N PRO A 476 -34.43 8.48 -5.35
CA PRO A 476 -35.13 7.28 -5.80
C PRO A 476 -35.60 6.41 -4.64
N VAL A 477 -36.77 5.77 -4.77
CA VAL A 477 -37.25 4.82 -3.74
C VAL A 477 -36.39 3.55 -3.73
N VAL A 478 -35.90 3.16 -2.55
CA VAL A 478 -35.14 1.93 -2.32
C VAL A 478 -36.13 0.78 -2.13
N THR A 479 -36.39 0.02 -3.18
CA THR A 479 -37.27 -1.16 -3.15
C THR A 479 -36.98 -2.08 -4.34
N LEU A 480 -37.45 -3.33 -4.25
CA LEU A 480 -37.32 -4.31 -5.33
C LEU A 480 -38.18 -3.96 -6.54
N ALA A 481 -37.72 -4.41 -7.71
CA ALA A 481 -38.51 -4.38 -8.93
C ALA A 481 -39.72 -5.32 -8.81
N PRO A 482 -40.87 -5.02 -9.44
CA PRO A 482 -42.02 -5.93 -9.45
C PRO A 482 -41.71 -7.32 -10.05
N ASP A 483 -40.71 -7.38 -10.92
CA ASP A 483 -40.18 -8.55 -11.61
C ASP A 483 -38.82 -8.99 -11.02
N ALA A 484 -38.52 -8.65 -9.77
CA ALA A 484 -37.29 -9.08 -9.11
C ALA A 484 -37.18 -10.62 -9.06
N PRO A 485 -35.96 -11.19 -9.15
CA PRO A 485 -35.73 -12.62 -9.11
C PRO A 485 -36.31 -13.25 -7.84
N GLU A 486 -36.87 -14.45 -7.98
CA GLU A 486 -37.28 -15.24 -6.83
C GLU A 486 -36.06 -15.81 -6.09
N GLY A 487 -36.20 -16.08 -4.79
CA GLY A 487 -35.18 -16.79 -4.01
C GLY A 487 -34.01 -15.94 -3.51
N LEU A 488 -34.14 -14.61 -3.50
CA LEU A 488 -33.22 -13.73 -2.77
C LEU A 488 -33.12 -14.16 -1.30
N ARG A 489 -31.89 -14.17 -0.76
CA ARG A 489 -31.59 -14.69 0.57
C ARG A 489 -31.70 -13.61 1.65
N PHE A 490 -31.63 -12.34 1.27
CA PHE A 490 -31.64 -11.20 2.18
C PHE A 490 -32.61 -10.11 1.75
N ALA A 491 -32.53 -9.64 0.51
CA ALA A 491 -33.29 -8.47 0.07
C ALA A 491 -34.77 -8.80 -0.12
N THR A 492 -35.62 -8.12 0.66
CA THR A 492 -37.07 -8.03 0.44
C THR A 492 -37.49 -6.57 0.36
N ALA A 493 -38.69 -6.29 -0.14
CA ALA A 493 -39.20 -4.91 -0.17
C ALA A 493 -39.28 -4.29 1.24
N GLU A 494 -39.62 -5.08 2.25
CA GLU A 494 -39.68 -4.65 3.65
C GLU A 494 -38.29 -4.41 4.25
N VAL A 495 -37.32 -5.30 3.96
CA VAL A 495 -35.92 -5.12 4.41
C VAL A 495 -35.33 -3.86 3.79
N LEU A 496 -35.52 -3.66 2.48
CA LEU A 496 -35.04 -2.47 1.78
C LEU A 496 -35.74 -1.19 2.26
N ALA A 497 -37.05 -1.22 2.52
CA ALA A 497 -37.74 -0.08 3.12
C ALA A 497 -37.24 0.23 4.54
N ALA A 498 -36.94 -0.79 5.35
CA ALA A 498 -36.37 -0.61 6.67
C ALA A 498 -34.94 -0.05 6.61
N SER A 499 -34.16 -0.43 5.60
CA SER A 499 -32.76 -0.01 5.42
C SER A 499 -32.58 1.50 5.22
N THR A 500 -33.64 2.24 4.85
CA THR A 500 -33.59 3.71 4.74
C THR A 500 -33.81 4.43 6.07
N THR A 501 -34.00 3.69 7.17
CA THR A 501 -34.33 4.26 8.49
C THR A 501 -33.10 4.31 9.37
N PHE A 502 -32.60 5.52 9.61
CA PHE A 502 -31.45 5.76 10.48
C PHE A 502 -31.89 6.06 11.92
N PRO A 503 -31.19 5.55 12.95
CA PRO A 503 -31.43 5.97 14.31
C PRO A 503 -30.98 7.44 14.51
N PRO A 504 -31.54 8.18 15.49
CA PRO A 504 -31.25 9.61 15.66
C PRO A 504 -29.78 9.97 15.91
N ASP A 505 -28.96 9.02 16.38
CA ASP A 505 -27.52 9.22 16.58
C ASP A 505 -26.67 8.93 15.33
N ARG A 506 -27.30 8.45 14.25
CA ARG A 506 -26.65 8.10 12.97
C ARG A 506 -27.29 8.76 11.76
N ASP A 507 -28.37 9.49 11.95
CA ASP A 507 -29.01 10.22 10.87
C ASP A 507 -28.12 11.37 10.35
N ARG A 508 -28.48 11.94 9.19
CA ARG A 508 -27.74 13.04 8.58
C ARG A 508 -27.61 14.25 9.51
N ALA A 509 -28.59 14.50 10.39
CA ALA A 509 -28.60 15.66 11.27
C ALA A 509 -27.60 15.52 12.43
N SER A 510 -27.27 14.28 12.83
CA SER A 510 -26.33 13.98 13.91
C SER A 510 -24.86 14.32 13.58
N VAL A 511 -24.48 14.30 12.29
CA VAL A 511 -23.08 14.37 11.83
C VAL A 511 -22.62 15.81 11.52
N GLY A 512 -23.42 16.81 11.86
CA GLY A 512 -23.07 18.22 11.64
C GLY A 512 -22.89 18.56 10.16
N ARG A 513 -22.12 19.60 9.85
CA ARG A 513 -21.85 19.98 8.46
C ARG A 513 -20.68 19.13 7.92
N VAL A 514 -20.98 18.27 6.97
CA VAL A 514 -19.97 17.53 6.20
C VAL A 514 -19.75 18.24 4.87
N GLU A 515 -18.48 18.41 4.47
CA GLU A 515 -18.14 18.96 3.16
C GLU A 515 -17.81 17.82 2.18
N PRO A 516 -18.26 17.92 0.92
CA PRO A 516 -17.98 16.92 -0.09
C PRO A 516 -16.51 16.92 -0.51
N SER A 517 -16.02 15.76 -0.95
CA SER A 517 -14.66 15.61 -1.46
C SER A 517 -14.51 16.14 -2.89
N THR A 518 -13.37 16.79 -3.15
CA THR A 518 -12.94 17.18 -4.50
C THR A 518 -11.57 16.59 -4.79
N LEU A 519 -11.13 16.57 -6.05
CA LEU A 519 -9.78 16.12 -6.39
C LEU A 519 -8.67 16.93 -5.70
N LEU A 520 -8.90 18.21 -5.45
CA LEU A 520 -7.94 19.09 -4.77
C LEU A 520 -8.02 19.00 -3.24
N HIS A 521 -9.17 18.59 -2.71
CA HIS A 521 -9.44 18.45 -1.30
C HIS A 521 -10.14 17.11 -1.04
N PRO A 522 -9.39 15.99 -0.99
CA PRO A 522 -9.94 14.64 -0.76
C PRO A 522 -10.33 14.46 0.72
N ARG A 523 -11.34 15.19 1.17
CA ARG A 523 -11.77 15.24 2.58
C ARG A 523 -12.22 13.88 3.13
N VAL A 524 -12.72 13.01 2.27
CA VAL A 524 -13.14 11.64 2.61
C VAL A 524 -12.00 10.85 3.24
N LEU A 525 -10.75 11.10 2.83
CA LEU A 525 -9.57 10.49 3.42
C LEU A 525 -9.41 10.85 4.90
N ASP A 526 -9.60 12.12 5.24
CA ASP A 526 -9.50 12.60 6.63
C ASP A 526 -10.68 12.11 7.46
N GLN A 527 -11.87 12.04 6.84
CA GLN A 527 -13.10 11.56 7.47
C GLN A 527 -13.02 10.06 7.80
N GLU A 528 -12.48 9.24 6.88
CA GLU A 528 -12.22 7.81 7.12
C GLU A 528 -11.09 7.58 8.12
N ARG A 529 -10.00 8.37 8.08
CA ARG A 529 -8.91 8.23 9.06
C ARG A 529 -9.31 8.58 10.49
N GLY A 530 -10.32 9.44 10.65
CA GLY A 530 -10.93 9.74 11.95
C GLY A 530 -11.95 8.68 12.39
N ALA A 531 -12.32 7.76 11.51
CA ALA A 531 -13.27 6.69 11.77
C ALA A 531 -12.61 5.50 12.48
N TRP A 532 -13.44 4.55 12.94
CA TRP A 532 -12.99 3.29 13.56
C TRP A 532 -12.13 3.42 14.84
N VAL A 533 -11.96 4.64 15.38
CA VAL A 533 -11.16 4.87 16.59
C VAL A 533 -11.79 4.15 17.79
N GLY A 534 -11.10 3.12 18.28
CA GLY A 534 -11.49 2.35 19.46
C GLY A 534 -12.17 1.00 19.17
N TYR A 535 -12.18 0.55 17.92
CA TYR A 535 -12.72 -0.75 17.49
C TYR A 535 -11.68 -1.68 16.90
#